data_AF-A0A8X7CEV5-F1
#
_entry.id   AF-A0A8X7CEV5-F1
#
_cell.length_a   1.000
_cell.length_b   1.000
_cell.length_c   1.000
_cell.angle_alpha   90.00
_cell.angle_beta   90.00
_cell.angle_gamma   90.00
#
_symmetry.space_group_name_H-M   'P 1'
#
loop_
_entity.id
_entity.type
_entity.pdbx_description
1 polymer ?
#
loop_
_entity_poly.entity_id
_entity_poly.type
_entity_poly.pdbx_seq_one_letter_code
_entity_poly.pdbx_strand_id
1 'polypeptide(L)'
;MFYRFLKDKGDPQESSVGLTLLGPPPKGHWEKFSSPLFPNAMTMLYFGARTETAVEINGILQFENMSEQELSTSFDLLLSAIEKSSDKYSLECANAAMIQNKFPVHDSFKKVLVESFHAVLMQEDFAKDPNLAVTHVNDWVKAKTKGMIKQLINRLSPLTVMIILNAVYFKGMWEHQFQKKNTRRQKFYNHGEEKKGTKVDMILESFGFSKNTYQAPAASPIRAIHVFGFFPVPEQA
;
A
#
# COMPACT_ATOMS: atom_id res chain seq x y z
N MET A 1 -4.04 8.99 3.59
CA MET A 1 -4.51 7.60 3.39
C MET A 1 -5.69 7.68 2.44
N PHE A 2 -5.57 7.15 1.22
CA PHE A 2 -6.52 7.38 0.12
C PHE A 2 -7.82 6.59 0.32
N TYR A 3 -8.84 7.27 0.83
CA TYR A 3 -10.23 6.83 0.73
C TYR A 3 -10.89 7.62 -0.39
N ARG A 4 -11.66 6.92 -1.24
CA ARG A 4 -12.49 7.42 -2.35
C ARG A 4 -11.85 7.34 -3.74
N PHE A 5 -11.57 6.11 -4.15
CA PHE A 5 -11.90 5.71 -5.51
C PHE A 5 -12.96 4.62 -5.41
N LEU A 6 -14.03 4.75 -6.19
CA LEU A 6 -15.16 3.81 -6.34
C LEU A 6 -16.31 3.99 -5.33
N LYS A 7 -17.27 4.87 -5.68
CA LYS A 7 -18.68 4.53 -5.97
C LYS A 7 -19.52 5.81 -5.99
N ASP A 8 -19.93 6.23 -7.18
CA ASP A 8 -21.13 7.06 -7.32
C ASP A 8 -22.31 6.18 -6.97
N LYS A 9 -22.76 6.26 -5.70
CA LYS A 9 -24.13 6.09 -5.19
C LYS A 9 -24.10 5.88 -3.68
N GLY A 10 -24.26 6.98 -2.94
CA GLY A 10 -25.23 7.06 -1.84
C GLY A 10 -25.10 6.17 -0.60
N ASP A 11 -23.97 5.52 -0.33
CA ASP A 11 -23.76 4.83 0.95
C ASP A 11 -22.26 4.81 1.34
N PRO A 12 -21.85 5.32 2.53
CA PRO A 12 -20.47 5.32 2.97
C PRO A 12 -20.07 3.95 3.52
N GLN A 13 -20.00 2.94 2.66
CA GLN A 13 -19.18 1.76 2.94
C GLN A 13 -17.74 2.14 2.57
N GLU A 14 -17.04 2.67 3.57
CA GLU A 14 -15.58 2.84 3.60
C GLU A 14 -14.91 1.55 3.10
N SER A 15 -13.76 1.61 2.42
CA SER A 15 -13.06 0.40 1.99
C SER A 15 -12.68 -0.45 3.22
N SER A 16 -13.53 -1.42 3.54
CA SER A 16 -13.53 -2.24 4.76
C SER A 16 -12.21 -2.99 4.94
N VAL A 17 -11.61 -3.43 3.82
CA VAL A 17 -10.45 -4.32 3.80
C VAL A 17 -9.23 -3.70 4.50
N GLY A 18 -9.00 -2.39 4.31
CA GLY A 18 -7.90 -1.68 4.98
C GLY A 18 -8.06 -1.64 6.50
N LEU A 19 -9.29 -1.41 6.98
CA LEU A 19 -9.61 -1.40 8.42
C LEU A 19 -9.59 -2.81 9.01
N THR A 20 -10.11 -3.80 8.26
CA THR A 20 -10.08 -5.22 8.64
C THR A 20 -8.64 -5.71 8.83
N LEU A 21 -7.72 -5.34 7.93
CA LEU A 21 -6.30 -5.68 8.07
C LEU A 21 -5.60 -4.95 9.20
N LEU A 22 -6.00 -3.71 9.49
CA LEU A 22 -5.47 -3.02 10.65
C LEU A 22 -5.85 -3.77 11.91
N GLY A 23 -7.10 -4.21 12.08
CA GLY A 23 -7.55 -5.17 13.11
C GLY A 23 -7.12 -4.89 14.56
N PRO A 24 -7.66 -5.61 15.56
CA PRO A 24 -7.07 -5.57 16.89
C PRO A 24 -5.65 -6.15 16.81
N PRO A 25 -4.71 -5.62 17.57
CA PRO A 25 -3.38 -6.20 17.61
C PRO A 25 -3.24 -7.50 18.38
N PRO A 26 -2.11 -8.20 18.18
CA PRO A 26 -1.65 -9.19 19.15
C PRO A 26 -1.51 -8.57 20.55
N LYS A 27 -1.63 -9.41 21.58
CA LYS A 27 -1.32 -9.01 22.97
C LYS A 27 0.14 -8.55 23.05
N GLY A 28 0.38 -7.36 23.60
CA GLY A 28 1.72 -6.80 23.80
C GLY A 28 1.87 -5.39 23.21
N HIS A 29 3.12 -4.94 23.07
CA HIS A 29 3.45 -3.65 22.45
C HIS A 29 3.80 -3.84 20.98
N TRP A 30 3.13 -3.12 20.10
CA TRP A 30 3.25 -3.23 18.65
C TRP A 30 2.90 -1.89 18.02
N GLU A 31 3.46 -1.64 16.84
CA GLU A 31 3.09 -0.54 15.96
C GLU A 31 2.63 -1.19 14.65
N LYS A 32 1.50 -0.74 14.08
CA LYS A 32 1.03 -1.20 12.77
C LYS A 32 1.14 -0.10 11.76
N PHE A 33 1.73 -0.43 10.62
CA PHE A 33 1.73 0.40 9.43
C PHE A 33 1.44 -0.50 8.24
N SER A 34 0.47 -0.12 7.41
CA SER A 34 0.14 -0.82 6.18
C SER A 34 -0.21 0.16 5.08
N SER A 35 0.19 -0.16 3.85
CA SER A 35 -0.19 0.62 2.67
C SER A 35 -1.62 0.26 2.27
N PRO A 36 -2.50 1.24 1.99
CA PRO A 36 -3.82 0.96 1.43
C PRO A 36 -3.76 0.36 0.02
N LEU A 37 -2.59 0.35 -0.63
CA LEU A 37 -2.35 -0.24 -1.95
C LEU A 37 -1.89 -1.71 -1.89
N PHE A 38 -1.89 -2.33 -0.70
CA PHE A 38 -1.62 -3.77 -0.59
C PHE A 38 -2.56 -4.65 -1.47
N PRO A 39 -3.83 -4.28 -1.80
CA PRO A 39 -4.68 -5.10 -2.65
C PRO A 39 -4.04 -5.39 -4.01
N ASN A 40 -3.17 -4.52 -4.54
CA ASN A 40 -2.53 -4.68 -5.85
C ASN A 40 -1.92 -6.07 -6.05
N ALA A 41 -1.10 -6.54 -5.09
CA ALA A 41 -0.47 -7.87 -5.20
C ALA A 41 -1.50 -9.00 -5.10
N MET A 42 -2.51 -8.85 -4.25
CA MET A 42 -3.54 -9.87 -4.08
C MET A 42 -4.48 -9.93 -5.30
N THR A 43 -4.77 -8.80 -5.93
CA THR A 43 -5.54 -8.77 -7.18
C THR A 43 -4.74 -9.32 -8.34
N MET A 44 -3.43 -9.06 -8.42
CA MET A 44 -2.56 -9.78 -9.36
C MET A 44 -2.68 -11.29 -9.18
N LEU A 45 -2.70 -11.80 -7.94
CA LEU A 45 -2.93 -13.23 -7.69
C LEU A 45 -4.34 -13.69 -8.09
N TYR A 46 -5.36 -12.88 -7.84
CA TYR A 46 -6.75 -13.18 -8.22
C TYR A 46 -6.90 -13.49 -9.72
N PHE A 47 -6.29 -12.70 -10.60
CA PHE A 47 -6.36 -12.94 -12.05
C PHE A 47 -5.70 -14.26 -12.49
N GLY A 48 -4.77 -14.80 -11.70
CA GLY A 48 -4.15 -16.11 -11.92
C GLY A 48 -4.86 -17.26 -11.20
N ALA A 49 -5.73 -16.97 -10.23
CA ALA A 49 -6.44 -17.96 -9.43
C ALA A 49 -7.70 -18.47 -10.13
N ARG A 50 -8.12 -19.68 -9.80
CA ARG A 50 -9.40 -20.26 -10.26
C ARG A 50 -10.10 -20.94 -9.10
N THR A 51 -11.37 -21.29 -9.32
CA THR A 51 -12.22 -22.07 -8.40
C THR A 51 -12.16 -21.54 -6.96
N GLU A 52 -11.93 -22.38 -5.97
CA GLU A 52 -11.93 -22.06 -4.54
C GLU A 52 -10.91 -20.96 -4.20
N THR A 53 -9.71 -21.00 -4.79
CA THR A 53 -8.68 -19.98 -4.53
C THR A 53 -9.14 -18.60 -5.01
N ALA A 54 -9.79 -18.51 -6.16
CA ALA A 54 -10.33 -17.24 -6.66
C ALA A 54 -11.47 -16.74 -5.76
N VAL A 55 -12.33 -17.64 -5.26
CA VAL A 55 -13.42 -17.31 -4.35
C VAL A 55 -12.90 -16.77 -3.02
N GLU A 56 -11.89 -17.42 -2.42
CA GLU A 56 -11.29 -16.96 -1.16
C GLU A 56 -10.63 -15.59 -1.30
N ILE A 57 -9.84 -15.37 -2.36
CA ILE A 57 -9.21 -14.08 -2.63
C ILE A 57 -10.28 -13.00 -2.84
N ASN A 58 -11.32 -13.31 -3.61
CA ASN A 58 -12.42 -12.36 -3.85
C ASN A 58 -13.18 -12.03 -2.56
N GLY A 59 -13.39 -13.00 -1.66
CA GLY A 59 -14.03 -12.76 -0.37
C GLY A 59 -13.24 -11.81 0.54
N ILE A 60 -11.90 -11.86 0.47
CA ILE A 60 -11.02 -10.93 1.20
C ILE A 60 -11.09 -9.52 0.59
N LEU A 61 -11.02 -9.45 -0.75
CA LEU A 61 -10.94 -8.17 -1.47
C LEU A 61 -12.30 -7.50 -1.70
N GLN A 62 -13.39 -8.25 -1.52
CA GLN A 62 -14.78 -7.81 -1.63
C GLN A 62 -15.14 -7.22 -2.99
N PHE A 63 -14.71 -7.85 -4.10
CA PHE A 63 -15.05 -7.41 -5.47
C PHE A 63 -16.42 -7.91 -5.96
N GLU A 64 -17.36 -8.20 -5.05
CA GLU A 64 -18.61 -8.95 -5.29
C GLU A 64 -19.54 -8.38 -6.38
N ASN A 65 -19.24 -7.20 -6.96
CA ASN A 65 -20.04 -6.55 -7.99
C ASN A 65 -19.22 -6.04 -9.19
N MET A 66 -18.01 -6.57 -9.43
CA MET A 66 -17.18 -6.17 -10.57
C MET A 66 -16.80 -7.37 -11.42
N SER A 67 -16.91 -7.22 -12.73
CA SER A 67 -16.31 -8.16 -13.68
C SER A 67 -14.78 -8.05 -13.69
N GLU A 68 -14.09 -9.11 -14.09
CA GLU A 68 -12.63 -9.10 -14.28
C GLU A 68 -12.16 -7.95 -15.19
N GLN A 69 -12.94 -7.61 -16.22
CA GLN A 69 -12.62 -6.52 -17.14
C GLN A 69 -12.73 -5.14 -16.46
N GLU A 70 -13.79 -4.90 -15.68
CA GLU A 70 -13.95 -3.67 -14.90
C GLU A 70 -12.85 -3.55 -13.85
N LEU A 71 -12.49 -4.66 -13.20
CA LEU A 71 -11.41 -4.70 -12.22
C LEU A 71 -10.06 -4.37 -12.86
N SER A 72 -9.71 -5.04 -13.95
CA SER A 72 -8.50 -4.78 -14.74
C SER A 72 -8.40 -3.29 -15.14
N THR A 73 -9.47 -2.75 -15.71
CA THR A 73 -9.53 -1.33 -16.13
C THR A 73 -9.39 -0.39 -14.94
N SER A 74 -9.99 -0.73 -13.80
CA SER A 74 -9.91 0.09 -12.58
C SER A 74 -8.50 0.15 -12.02
N PHE A 75 -7.75 -0.96 -12.04
CA PHE A 75 -6.35 -0.99 -11.60
C PHE A 75 -5.42 -0.23 -12.55
N ASP A 76 -5.62 -0.33 -13.86
CA ASP A 76 -4.87 0.46 -14.84
C ASP A 76 -5.05 1.97 -14.60
N LEU A 77 -6.30 2.41 -14.47
CA LEU A 77 -6.62 3.80 -14.19
C LEU A 77 -6.06 4.27 -12.84
N LEU A 78 -6.15 3.42 -11.81
CA LEU A 78 -5.63 3.72 -10.48
C LEU A 78 -4.10 3.91 -10.51
N LEU A 79 -3.37 2.97 -11.11
CA LEU A 79 -1.90 3.03 -11.17
C LEU A 79 -1.43 4.19 -12.05
N SER A 80 -2.06 4.40 -13.20
CA SER A 80 -1.83 5.57 -14.06
C SER A 80 -2.07 6.90 -13.33
N ALA A 81 -3.03 6.94 -12.40
CA ALA A 81 -3.29 8.12 -11.58
C ALA A 81 -2.24 8.29 -10.47
N ILE A 82 -1.81 7.19 -9.85
CA ILE A 82 -0.85 7.14 -8.73
C ILE A 82 0.57 7.48 -9.15
N GLU A 83 0.98 7.14 -10.38
CA GLU A 83 2.29 7.45 -10.96
C GLU A 83 2.42 8.95 -11.31
N LYS A 84 2.10 9.81 -10.34
CA LYS A 84 2.26 11.26 -10.43
C LYS A 84 3.21 11.70 -9.35
N SER A 85 4.33 12.25 -9.80
CA SER A 85 5.25 13.00 -8.95
C SER A 85 5.07 14.49 -9.21
N SER A 86 5.25 15.28 -8.17
CA SER A 86 5.37 16.73 -8.24
C SER A 86 6.51 17.16 -7.32
N ASP A 87 6.89 18.44 -7.38
CA ASP A 87 7.89 18.98 -6.45
C ASP A 87 7.46 18.87 -4.97
N LYS A 88 6.16 18.72 -4.70
CA LYS A 88 5.60 18.64 -3.34
C LYS A 88 5.48 17.21 -2.81
N TYR A 89 5.36 16.21 -3.68
CA TYR A 89 5.26 14.82 -3.26
C TYR A 89 5.70 13.85 -4.37
N SER A 90 6.23 12.71 -3.93
CA SER A 90 6.55 11.56 -4.76
C SER A 90 5.77 10.38 -4.20
N LEU A 91 4.87 9.84 -5.02
CA LEU A 91 4.17 8.59 -4.78
C LEU A 91 4.49 7.67 -5.94
N GLU A 92 5.07 6.52 -5.65
CA GLU A 92 5.46 5.53 -6.65
C GLU A 92 4.91 4.18 -6.19
N CYS A 93 4.25 3.48 -7.11
CA CYS A 93 3.82 2.11 -6.92
C CYS A 93 4.43 1.27 -8.03
N ALA A 94 5.15 0.21 -7.66
CA ALA A 94 5.79 -0.68 -8.61
C ALA A 94 5.31 -2.11 -8.37
N ASN A 95 5.00 -2.80 -9.45
CA ASN A 95 4.60 -4.19 -9.44
C ASN A 95 5.59 -5.03 -10.25
N ALA A 96 5.79 -6.28 -9.85
CA ALA A 96 6.59 -7.23 -10.62
C ALA A 96 6.14 -8.67 -10.38
N ALA A 97 6.42 -9.52 -11.36
CA ALA A 97 6.38 -10.97 -11.21
C ALA A 97 7.73 -11.56 -11.62
N MET A 98 8.41 -12.22 -10.68
CA MET A 98 9.60 -13.01 -10.97
C MET A 98 9.18 -14.47 -11.14
N ILE A 99 9.50 -15.06 -12.29
CA ILE A 99 8.97 -16.35 -12.74
C ILE A 99 10.12 -17.32 -12.94
N GLN A 100 9.94 -18.57 -12.49
CA GLN A 100 10.94 -19.62 -12.70
C GLN A 100 11.21 -19.80 -14.19
N ASN A 101 12.49 -19.89 -14.52
CA ASN A 101 12.95 -20.08 -15.87
C ASN A 101 12.27 -21.31 -16.50
N LYS A 102 11.71 -21.12 -17.70
CA LYS A 102 10.96 -22.13 -18.48
C LYS A 102 9.65 -22.61 -17.83
N PHE A 103 9.19 -22.01 -16.73
CA PHE A 103 7.86 -22.30 -16.20
C PHE A 103 6.80 -21.71 -17.13
N PRO A 104 5.86 -22.52 -17.65
CA PRO A 104 4.85 -22.03 -18.58
C PRO A 104 3.81 -21.18 -17.83
N VAL A 105 3.67 -19.93 -18.26
CA VAL A 105 2.66 -19.00 -17.74
C VAL A 105 1.73 -18.59 -18.87
N HIS A 106 0.42 -18.71 -18.62
CA HIS A 106 -0.60 -18.39 -19.61
C HIS A 106 -0.50 -16.93 -20.09
N ASP A 107 -0.64 -16.71 -21.39
CA ASP A 107 -0.44 -15.38 -21.99
C ASP A 107 -1.46 -14.36 -21.49
N SER A 108 -2.71 -14.77 -21.25
CA SER A 108 -3.72 -13.87 -20.68
C SER A 108 -3.33 -13.36 -19.30
N PHE A 109 -2.68 -14.19 -18.47
CA PHE A 109 -2.24 -13.77 -17.14
C PHE A 109 -1.09 -12.76 -17.24
N LYS A 110 -0.08 -13.05 -18.06
CA LYS A 110 1.02 -12.11 -18.33
C LYS A 110 0.50 -10.78 -18.87
N LYS A 111 -0.48 -10.82 -19.77
CA LYS A 111 -1.10 -9.63 -20.36
C LYS A 111 -1.75 -8.75 -19.29
N VAL A 112 -2.56 -9.33 -18.41
CA VAL A 112 -3.19 -8.57 -17.31
C VAL A 112 -2.13 -7.98 -16.36
N LEU A 113 -1.10 -8.73 -16.01
CA LEU A 113 -0.02 -8.21 -15.16
C LEU A 113 0.66 -6.98 -15.78
N VAL A 114 0.97 -7.02 -17.06
CA VAL A 114 1.68 -5.92 -17.76
C VAL A 114 0.74 -4.74 -18.02
N GLU A 115 -0.44 -4.97 -18.59
CA GLU A 115 -1.33 -3.91 -19.05
C GLU A 115 -2.09 -3.26 -17.89
N SER A 116 -2.60 -4.06 -16.95
CA SER A 116 -3.50 -3.57 -15.89
C SER A 116 -2.76 -3.21 -14.61
N PHE A 117 -1.64 -3.89 -14.34
CA PHE A 117 -0.85 -3.70 -13.11
C PHE A 117 0.50 -3.03 -13.37
N HIS A 118 0.82 -2.70 -14.62
CA HIS A 118 2.11 -2.13 -15.04
C HIS A 118 3.30 -2.95 -14.50
N ALA A 119 3.10 -4.26 -14.35
CA ALA A 119 4.06 -5.13 -13.69
C ALA A 119 5.21 -5.50 -14.63
N VAL A 120 6.43 -5.48 -14.09
CA VAL A 120 7.60 -5.99 -14.80
C VAL A 120 7.66 -7.51 -14.64
N LEU A 121 7.74 -8.23 -15.76
CA LEU A 121 7.96 -9.68 -15.77
C LEU A 121 9.46 -9.97 -15.86
N MET A 122 9.97 -10.74 -14.90
CA MET A 122 11.37 -11.15 -14.84
C MET A 122 11.47 -12.67 -14.81
N GLN A 123 12.49 -13.22 -15.46
CA GLN A 123 12.78 -14.64 -15.43
C GLN A 123 13.95 -14.88 -14.49
N GLU A 124 13.80 -15.82 -13.56
CA GLU A 124 14.77 -16.17 -12.53
C GLU A 124 14.92 -17.69 -12.49
N ASP A 125 16.09 -18.20 -12.09
CA ASP A 125 16.29 -19.64 -11.92
C ASP A 125 16.40 -20.00 -10.44
N PHE A 126 15.26 -20.01 -9.76
CA PHE A 126 15.12 -20.33 -8.34
C PHE A 126 15.63 -21.73 -8.00
N ALA A 127 15.45 -22.69 -8.91
CA ALA A 127 15.89 -24.07 -8.71
C ALA A 127 17.41 -24.20 -8.73
N LYS A 128 18.07 -23.48 -9.64
CA LYS A 128 19.53 -23.52 -9.80
C LYS A 128 20.25 -22.61 -8.81
N ASP A 129 19.77 -21.38 -8.63
CA ASP A 129 20.43 -20.37 -7.79
C ASP A 129 19.41 -19.51 -7.01
N PRO A 130 18.83 -20.07 -5.94
CA PRO A 130 17.86 -19.35 -5.10
C PRO A 130 18.49 -18.14 -4.39
N ASN A 131 19.80 -18.15 -4.15
CA ASN A 131 20.49 -17.05 -3.47
C ASN A 131 20.66 -15.83 -4.38
N LEU A 132 20.97 -16.06 -5.66
CA LEU A 132 20.97 -15.00 -6.66
C LEU A 132 19.57 -14.39 -6.81
N ALA A 133 18.53 -15.22 -6.86
CA ALA A 133 17.15 -14.73 -6.91
C ALA A 133 16.76 -13.91 -5.67
N VAL A 134 17.17 -14.32 -4.46
CA VAL A 134 16.99 -13.51 -3.23
C VAL A 134 17.66 -12.13 -3.38
N THR A 135 18.86 -12.09 -3.96
CA THR A 135 19.58 -10.83 -4.23
C THR A 135 18.78 -9.95 -5.19
N HIS A 136 18.32 -10.50 -6.31
CA HIS A 136 17.51 -9.77 -7.29
C HIS A 136 16.19 -9.23 -6.70
N VAL A 137 15.47 -10.03 -5.90
CA VAL A 137 14.26 -9.57 -5.19
C VAL A 137 14.58 -8.37 -4.30
N ASN A 138 15.61 -8.47 -3.48
CA ASN A 138 15.98 -7.41 -2.54
C ASN A 138 16.46 -6.15 -3.26
N ASP A 139 17.25 -6.30 -4.32
CA ASP A 139 17.73 -5.17 -5.13
C ASP A 139 16.59 -4.46 -5.86
N TRP A 140 15.63 -5.21 -6.41
CA TRP A 140 14.45 -4.65 -7.03
C TRP A 140 13.62 -3.83 -6.03
N VAL A 141 13.33 -4.40 -4.85
CA VAL A 141 12.58 -3.70 -3.79
C VAL A 141 13.33 -2.47 -3.28
N LYS A 142 14.65 -2.59 -3.07
CA LYS A 142 15.49 -1.49 -2.64
C LYS A 142 15.48 -0.35 -3.65
N ALA A 143 15.57 -0.65 -4.95
CA ALA A 143 15.48 0.35 -6.00
C ALA A 143 14.10 1.04 -5.99
N LYS A 144 13.01 0.26 -5.99
CA LYS A 144 11.63 0.79 -6.03
C LYS A 144 11.19 1.53 -4.76
N THR A 145 11.90 1.32 -3.65
CA THR A 145 11.66 2.03 -2.38
C THR A 145 12.71 3.09 -2.07
N LYS A 146 13.56 3.44 -3.04
CA LYS A 146 14.65 4.43 -2.88
C LYS A 146 15.55 4.14 -1.67
N GLY A 147 15.81 2.86 -1.42
CA GLY A 147 16.67 2.37 -0.34
C GLY A 147 16.00 2.26 1.04
N MET A 148 14.70 2.57 1.16
CA MET A 148 13.99 2.50 2.43
C MET A 148 13.79 1.05 2.90
N ILE A 149 13.48 0.14 1.97
CA ILE A 149 13.41 -1.31 2.24
C ILE A 149 14.65 -1.95 1.63
N LYS A 150 15.64 -2.26 2.47
CA LYS A 150 16.93 -2.82 2.02
C LYS A 150 16.90 -4.32 1.80
N GLN A 151 16.04 -5.02 2.55
CA GLN A 151 15.94 -6.47 2.53
C GLN A 151 14.48 -6.85 2.81
N LEU A 152 13.84 -7.48 1.84
CA LEU A 152 12.47 -8.00 1.94
C LEU A 152 12.49 -9.48 2.35
N ILE A 153 13.37 -10.27 1.73
CA ILE A 153 13.48 -11.71 1.99
C ILE A 153 14.92 -12.12 2.29
N ASN A 154 15.08 -13.16 3.10
CA ASN A 154 16.39 -13.70 3.50
C ASN A 154 16.70 -15.04 2.84
N ARG A 155 15.67 -15.75 2.40
CA ARG A 155 15.77 -17.08 1.82
C ARG A 155 14.60 -17.29 0.86
N LEU A 156 14.83 -18.14 -0.13
CA LEU A 156 13.82 -18.60 -1.06
C LEU A 156 13.92 -20.12 -1.19
N SER A 157 12.78 -20.78 -1.37
CA SER A 157 12.78 -22.21 -1.66
C SER A 157 13.23 -22.44 -3.10
N PRO A 158 14.09 -23.44 -3.37
CA PRO A 158 14.39 -23.85 -4.75
C PRO A 158 13.16 -24.34 -5.52
N LEU A 159 12.08 -24.67 -4.82
CA LEU A 159 10.79 -25.10 -5.41
C LEU A 159 9.88 -23.91 -5.77
N THR A 160 10.31 -22.66 -5.53
CA THR A 160 9.52 -21.49 -5.93
C THR A 160 9.34 -21.47 -7.45
N VAL A 161 8.12 -21.22 -7.90
CA VAL A 161 7.79 -21.09 -9.34
C VAL A 161 7.48 -19.65 -9.75
N MET A 162 7.04 -18.81 -8.81
CA MET A 162 6.69 -17.42 -9.05
C MET A 162 6.74 -16.62 -7.75
N ILE A 163 7.16 -15.36 -7.84
CA ILE A 163 7.07 -14.36 -6.78
C ILE A 163 6.31 -13.16 -7.34
N ILE A 164 5.20 -12.78 -6.71
CA ILE A 164 4.46 -11.55 -7.00
C ILE A 164 4.92 -10.47 -6.01
N LEU A 165 5.35 -9.33 -6.52
CA LEU A 165 5.89 -8.22 -5.75
C LEU A 165 5.05 -6.95 -5.96
N ASN A 166 4.78 -6.26 -4.87
CA ASN A 166 4.28 -4.89 -4.86
C ASN A 166 5.18 -4.06 -3.93
N ALA A 167 5.63 -2.90 -4.41
CA ALA A 167 6.41 -1.94 -3.63
C ALA A 167 5.76 -0.55 -3.75
N VAL A 168 5.66 0.14 -2.63
CA VAL A 168 5.10 1.50 -2.57
C VAL A 168 6.09 2.41 -1.88
N TYR A 169 6.42 3.51 -2.54
CA TYR A 169 7.24 4.59 -1.98
C TYR A 169 6.39 5.85 -1.89
N PHE A 170 6.38 6.47 -0.72
CA PHE A 170 5.73 7.77 -0.51
C PHE A 170 6.67 8.72 0.21
N LYS A 171 6.78 9.93 -0.33
CA LYS A 171 7.42 11.09 0.31
C LYS A 171 6.63 12.33 -0.03
N GLY A 172 6.02 12.95 0.97
CA GLY A 172 5.29 14.21 0.83
C GLY A 172 5.90 15.33 1.64
N MET A 173 5.76 16.56 1.15
CA MET A 173 6.00 17.78 1.90
C MET A 173 4.68 18.25 2.49
N TRP A 174 4.71 18.66 3.76
CA TRP A 174 3.58 19.35 4.37
C TRP A 174 3.30 20.65 3.61
N GLU A 175 2.03 20.95 3.39
CA GLU A 175 1.61 22.21 2.77
C GLU A 175 2.03 23.41 3.62
N HIS A 176 1.84 23.31 4.93
CA HIS A 176 2.41 24.20 5.94
C HIS A 176 3.55 23.49 6.64
N GLN A 177 4.78 23.80 6.24
CA GLN A 177 5.96 23.15 6.81
C GLN A 177 6.22 23.60 8.25
N PHE A 178 6.53 22.62 9.09
CA PHE A 178 6.87 22.87 10.48
C PHE A 178 8.20 23.59 10.63
N GLN A 179 8.25 24.59 11.50
CA GLN A 179 9.50 25.26 11.82
C GLN A 179 10.35 24.40 12.76
N LYS A 180 11.55 24.00 12.34
CA LYS A 180 12.46 23.13 13.13
C LYS A 180 12.73 23.65 14.55
N LYS A 181 12.76 24.99 14.75
CA LYS A 181 12.95 25.61 16.07
C LYS A 181 11.79 25.37 17.05
N ASN A 182 10.63 24.95 16.55
CA ASN A 182 9.47 24.62 17.37
C ASN A 182 9.45 23.15 17.80
N THR A 183 10.30 22.30 17.21
CA THR A 183 10.46 20.91 17.65
C THR A 183 11.16 20.86 19.00
N ARG A 184 10.55 20.21 19.98
CA ARG A 184 11.09 20.10 21.35
C ARG A 184 11.01 18.67 21.86
N ARG A 185 11.99 18.28 22.67
CA ARG A 185 11.97 16.99 23.38
C ARG A 185 10.86 17.00 24.43
N GLN A 186 9.81 16.21 24.21
CA GLN A 186 8.68 16.07 25.14
C GLN A 186 8.38 14.61 25.43
N LYS A 187 7.64 14.33 26.52
CA LYS A 187 7.23 12.96 26.87
C LYS A 187 6.07 12.52 25.97
N PHE A 188 6.21 11.37 25.35
CA PHE A 188 5.12 10.61 24.73
C PHE A 188 4.71 9.49 25.68
N TYR A 189 3.45 9.46 26.07
CA TYR A 189 2.90 8.49 27.02
C TYR A 189 2.41 7.26 26.28
N ASN A 190 3.25 6.23 26.22
CA ASN A 190 2.92 4.96 25.60
C ASN A 190 1.66 4.38 26.24
N HIS A 191 0.61 4.13 25.43
CA HIS A 191 -0.70 3.64 25.90
C HIS A 191 -1.38 4.55 26.94
N GLY A 192 -1.05 5.84 26.96
CA GLY A 192 -1.55 6.79 27.96
C GLY A 192 -0.93 6.63 29.35
N GLU A 193 0.04 5.73 29.54
CA GLU A 193 0.66 5.50 30.84
C GLU A 193 1.75 6.54 31.14
N GLU A 194 1.48 7.47 32.07
CA GLU A 194 2.43 8.53 32.43
C GLU A 194 3.79 8.01 32.89
N LYS A 195 3.79 6.91 33.66
CA LYS A 195 5.00 6.29 34.24
C LYS A 195 5.92 5.66 33.18
N LYS A 196 5.41 5.38 31.97
CA LYS A 196 6.17 4.80 30.85
C LYS A 196 6.49 5.84 29.76
N GLY A 197 6.38 7.12 30.10
CA GLY A 197 6.64 8.23 29.17
C GLY A 197 8.06 8.20 28.61
N THR A 198 8.19 8.15 27.28
CA THR A 198 9.48 8.20 26.58
C THR A 198 9.68 9.58 25.97
N LYS A 199 10.88 10.16 26.06
CA LYS A 199 11.16 11.44 25.41
C LYS A 199 11.30 11.26 23.90
N VAL A 200 10.49 12.00 23.14
CA VAL A 200 10.50 12.05 21.67
C VAL A 200 10.62 13.50 21.19
N ASP A 201 11.04 13.69 19.95
CA ASP A 201 10.99 15.01 19.31
C ASP A 201 9.54 15.30 18.90
N MET A 202 8.88 16.18 19.66
CA MET A 202 7.51 16.58 19.40
C MET A 202 7.50 17.88 18.60
N ILE A 203 6.85 17.83 17.44
CA ILE A 203 6.65 18.99 16.57
C ILE A 203 5.47 19.80 17.14
N LEU A 204 5.65 21.11 17.33
CA LEU A 204 4.65 22.00 17.91
C LEU A 204 4.29 23.10 16.91
N GLU A 205 3.01 23.20 16.56
CA GLU A 205 2.47 24.24 15.68
C GLU A 205 1.00 24.45 16.04
N SER A 206 0.52 25.70 15.97
CA SER A 206 -0.89 26.03 16.24
C SER A 206 -1.66 26.16 14.93
N PHE A 207 -2.66 25.32 14.73
CA PHE A 207 -3.61 25.43 13.62
C PHE A 207 -5.02 25.68 14.16
N GLY A 208 -5.85 26.40 13.39
CA GLY A 208 -7.29 26.47 13.67
C GLY A 208 -7.95 25.13 13.32
N PHE A 209 -8.64 24.52 14.28
CA PHE A 209 -9.45 23.34 14.04
C PHE A 209 -10.93 23.70 14.23
N SER A 210 -11.79 23.35 13.27
CA SER A 210 -13.23 23.33 13.51
C SER A 210 -13.61 21.94 14.06
N LYS A 211 -14.28 21.92 15.20
CA LYS A 211 -15.04 20.76 15.66
C LYS A 211 -16.31 20.72 14.81
N ASN A 212 -16.32 19.98 13.70
CA ASN A 212 -17.50 19.24 13.19
C ASN A 212 -17.18 18.47 11.89
N THR A 213 -17.94 17.38 11.73
CA THR A 213 -17.91 16.34 10.70
C THR A 213 -17.54 16.80 9.29
N TYR A 214 -16.60 16.06 8.68
CA TYR A 214 -16.18 16.28 7.30
C TYR A 214 -17.36 16.04 6.34
N GLN A 215 -17.96 17.10 5.82
CA GLN A 215 -18.79 17.00 4.62
C GLN A 215 -17.87 17.11 3.42
N ALA A 216 -17.74 16.02 2.65
CA ALA A 216 -16.97 16.04 1.43
C ALA A 216 -17.57 17.06 0.45
N PRO A 217 -16.77 17.96 -0.14
CA PRO A 217 -17.28 18.89 -1.16
C PRO A 217 -17.84 18.10 -2.35
N ALA A 218 -18.94 18.61 -2.91
CA ALA A 218 -19.62 18.04 -4.06
C ALA A 218 -18.65 17.82 -5.25
N ALA A 219 -18.80 16.69 -5.91
CA ALA A 219 -17.89 16.16 -6.93
C ALA A 219 -17.54 17.20 -8.01
N SER A 220 -16.25 17.42 -8.20
CA SER A 220 -15.68 18.08 -9.38
C SER A 220 -14.87 17.05 -10.17
N PRO A 221 -14.97 17.01 -11.52
CA PRO A 221 -14.30 16.00 -12.33
C PRO A 221 -12.78 16.12 -12.21
N ILE A 222 -12.17 15.13 -11.55
CA ILE A 222 -10.75 14.82 -11.41
C ILE A 222 -9.80 15.98 -11.77
N ARG A 223 -9.50 16.83 -10.79
CA ARG A 223 -8.33 17.71 -10.83
C ARG A 223 -7.57 17.58 -9.50
N ALA A 224 -6.37 17.03 -9.61
CA ALA A 224 -5.35 16.79 -8.56
C ALA A 224 -5.66 15.69 -7.51
N ILE A 225 -4.69 14.78 -7.36
CA ILE A 225 -4.60 13.89 -6.20
C ILE A 225 -4.05 14.72 -5.03
N HIS A 226 -4.87 14.95 -4.01
CA HIS A 226 -4.45 15.58 -2.76
C HIS A 226 -4.18 14.49 -1.72
N VAL A 227 -2.96 14.48 -1.14
CA VAL A 227 -2.58 13.55 -0.07
C VAL A 227 -2.73 14.25 1.28
N PHE A 228 -3.61 13.74 2.13
CA PHE A 228 -3.79 14.24 3.50
C PHE A 228 -3.27 13.25 4.55
N GLY A 229 -2.69 13.78 5.63
CA GLY A 229 -2.37 13.05 6.85
C GLY A 229 -3.50 13.19 7.87
N PHE A 230 -3.94 12.08 8.46
CA PHE A 230 -4.97 12.06 9.50
C PHE A 230 -4.41 11.37 10.75
N PHE A 231 -4.56 12.01 11.91
CA PHE A 231 -4.01 11.54 13.19
C PHE A 231 -5.11 11.50 14.25
N PRO A 232 -5.91 10.43 14.32
CA PRO A 232 -6.91 10.28 15.35
C PRO A 232 -6.22 10.07 16.70
N VAL A 233 -6.63 10.83 17.72
CA VAL A 233 -6.23 10.63 19.11
C VAL A 233 -7.48 10.19 19.88
N PRO A 234 -7.56 8.93 20.35
CA PRO A 234 -8.68 8.51 21.17
C PRO A 234 -8.69 9.29 22.49
N GLU A 235 -9.89 9.67 22.96
CA GLU A 235 -10.04 10.25 24.30
C GLU A 235 -9.60 9.23 25.35
N GLN A 236 -8.93 9.71 26.40
CA GLN A 236 -8.57 8.87 27.55
C GLN A 236 -9.86 8.49 28.27
N ALA A 237 -10.10 7.19 28.43
CA ALA A 237 -11.19 6.65 29.24
C ALA A 237 -10.87 6.76 30.74
#